data_AF-A0A7X7JCG1-F1
#
_entry.id   AF-A0A7X7JCG1-F1
#
_cell.length_a   1.000
_cell.length_b   1.000
_cell.length_c   1.000
_cell.angle_alpha   90.00
_cell.angle_beta   90.00
_cell.angle_gamma   90.00
#
_symmetry.space_group_name_H-M   'P 1'
#
loop_
_entity.id
_entity.type
_entity.pdbx_description
1 polymer ?
#
loop_
_entity_poly.entity_id
_entity_poly.type
_entity_poly.pdbx_seq_one_letter_code
_entity_poly.pdbx_strand_id
1 'polypeptide(L)'
;MIVHNRGIQETRFSRPSQGGFTLVETLVAGVVLVVGLIMIAQFFASAMARTTTSDIRSVLSQVANREIEDVRALPYNDVGTTDGWPKGILSPTATRTEDRVTISITREVVFVTDESYSGPYPANYKRVTISVSAVDHPALGPVSLSTFVAGGAEGGTLDITVTDTQGTPIPNVQISVTNTHLVPHVNMTSSALRTNALGKLIIPGLKPDTEYEVAASKSGYSSAFTEAPQVVNEGVPYTVVQLIIDRLSTMVIRLVDAEGTPIPASPSLNMRVTGPYGYDELQSTGSDSSAWFNNIGFSTELNPYVAALLPGQGYEPASMNVILPPNTTLYTDMIVDAPTTTTTTAATTTTTGYTTTTGAWTTTTRQRTGSLLVTVYRQGSNDRLRDVRVTLSGIGTQNTNSWGQTSFNNIPYGTYTISVRGSYYDYYEYPSSGYGYAVIDGYTVQDGTVVINGNKTATVYLRRR
;
A
#
# COMPACT_ATOMS: atom_id res chain seq x y z
N MET A 1 -123.43 -34.61 20.26
CA MET A 1 -122.83 -34.18 18.98
C MET A 1 -121.81 -33.09 19.32
N ILE A 2 -120.62 -33.44 19.81
CA ILE A 2 -119.43 -33.99 19.14
C ILE A 2 -118.69 -32.93 18.31
N VAL A 3 -117.60 -32.43 18.93
CA VAL A 3 -116.21 -32.21 18.44
C VAL A 3 -116.03 -31.28 17.21
N HIS A 4 -115.24 -30.20 17.24
CA HIS A 4 -113.78 -30.29 17.23
C HIS A 4 -113.05 -29.03 17.73
N ASN A 5 -112.26 -29.26 18.77
CA ASN A 5 -111.15 -28.44 19.25
C ASN A 5 -110.04 -28.40 18.18
N ARG A 6 -109.71 -27.22 17.65
CA ARG A 6 -108.56 -27.07 16.74
C ARG A 6 -107.27 -27.04 17.58
N GLY A 7 -106.62 -28.19 17.68
CA GLY A 7 -105.28 -28.31 18.24
C GLY A 7 -104.28 -27.48 17.44
N ILE A 8 -103.59 -26.59 18.12
CA ILE A 8 -102.42 -25.86 17.64
C ILE A 8 -101.30 -26.90 17.49
N GLN A 9 -100.85 -27.16 16.26
CA GLN A 9 -99.67 -27.95 15.99
C GLN A 9 -98.44 -27.09 16.32
N GLU A 10 -97.87 -27.26 17.52
CA GLU A 10 -96.51 -26.79 17.77
C GLU A 10 -95.55 -27.66 16.95
N THR A 11 -95.11 -27.15 15.80
CA THR A 11 -93.92 -27.65 15.13
C THR A 11 -92.74 -27.42 16.07
N ARG A 12 -92.39 -28.44 16.87
CA ARG A 12 -91.11 -28.49 17.56
C ARG A 12 -90.03 -28.50 16.49
N PHE A 13 -89.39 -27.35 16.27
CA PHE A 13 -88.09 -27.31 15.62
C PHE A 13 -87.14 -28.11 16.49
N SER A 14 -86.84 -29.34 16.08
CA SER A 14 -85.73 -30.11 16.62
C SER A 14 -84.48 -29.25 16.47
N ARG A 15 -83.97 -28.72 17.59
CA ARG A 15 -82.66 -28.06 17.60
C ARG A 15 -81.66 -29.09 17.06
N PRO A 16 -80.93 -28.81 15.97
CA PRO A 16 -79.86 -29.70 15.55
C PRO A 16 -78.92 -29.87 16.73
N SER A 17 -78.67 -31.11 17.13
CA SER A 17 -77.71 -31.39 18.19
C SER A 17 -76.39 -30.79 17.76
N GLN A 18 -75.94 -29.77 18.50
CA GLN A 18 -74.57 -29.28 18.38
C GLN A 18 -73.66 -30.44 18.74
N GLY A 19 -73.12 -31.11 17.72
CA GLY A 19 -72.15 -32.19 17.91
C GLY A 19 -70.98 -31.62 18.71
N GLY A 20 -70.61 -32.28 19.81
CA GLY A 20 -69.46 -31.88 20.59
C GLY A 20 -68.21 -31.77 19.71
N PHE A 21 -67.40 -30.75 19.95
CA PHE A 21 -66.16 -30.49 19.21
C PHE A 21 -65.29 -31.76 19.11
N THR A 22 -64.80 -32.05 17.91
CA THR A 22 -63.85 -33.16 17.71
C THR A 22 -62.46 -32.76 18.22
N LEU A 23 -61.71 -33.71 18.78
CA LEU A 23 -60.34 -33.48 19.27
C LEU A 23 -59.39 -32.97 18.16
N VAL A 24 -59.68 -33.31 16.91
CA VAL A 24 -58.93 -32.82 15.73
C VAL A 24 -59.21 -31.34 15.47
N GLU A 25 -60.47 -30.92 15.58
CA GLU A 25 -60.86 -29.52 15.37
C GLU A 25 -60.26 -28.58 16.43
N THR A 26 -60.21 -29.01 17.69
CA THR A 26 -59.55 -28.24 18.76
C THR A 26 -58.03 -28.17 18.56
N LEU A 27 -57.41 -29.24 18.05
CA LEU A 27 -55.98 -29.25 17.72
C LEU A 27 -55.67 -28.31 16.54
N VAL A 28 -56.45 -28.38 15.47
CA VAL A 28 -56.29 -27.50 14.29
C VAL A 28 -56.54 -26.04 14.68
N ALA A 29 -57.61 -25.74 15.42
CA ALA A 29 -57.88 -24.40 15.92
C ALA A 29 -56.75 -23.89 16.82
N GLY A 30 -56.19 -24.74 17.69
CA GLY A 30 -55.05 -24.43 18.53
C GLY A 30 -53.79 -24.11 17.73
N VAL A 31 -53.49 -24.89 16.69
CA VAL A 31 -52.34 -24.63 15.80
C VAL A 31 -52.51 -23.32 15.04
N VAL A 32 -53.69 -23.07 14.46
CA VAL A 32 -53.98 -21.81 13.77
C VAL A 32 -53.89 -20.61 14.71
N LEU A 33 -54.39 -20.74 15.95
CA LEU A 33 -54.27 -19.71 16.98
C LEU A 33 -52.80 -19.43 17.31
N VAL A 34 -51.98 -20.46 17.55
CA VAL A 34 -50.57 -20.29 17.89
C VAL A 34 -49.80 -19.64 16.73
N VAL A 35 -50.02 -20.09 15.50
CA VAL A 35 -49.40 -19.48 14.31
C VAL A 35 -49.84 -18.03 14.15
N GLY A 36 -51.12 -17.74 14.35
CA GLY A 36 -51.66 -16.38 14.34
C GLY A 36 -51.01 -15.47 15.38
N LEU A 37 -50.87 -15.96 16.62
CA LEU A 37 -50.22 -15.22 17.71
C LEU A 37 -48.74 -14.94 17.42
N ILE A 38 -48.02 -15.91 16.85
CA ILE A 38 -46.61 -15.71 16.44
C ILE A 38 -46.52 -14.64 15.35
N MET A 39 -47.39 -14.67 14.33
CA MET A 39 -47.40 -13.65 13.28
C MET A 39 -47.69 -12.24 13.83
N ILE A 40 -48.65 -12.13 14.75
CA ILE A 40 -48.98 -10.85 15.40
C ILE A 40 -47.81 -10.36 16.26
N ALA A 41 -47.17 -11.23 17.03
CA ALA A 41 -46.01 -10.87 17.84
C ALA A 41 -44.84 -10.39 16.96
N GLN A 42 -44.57 -11.07 15.85
CA GLN A 42 -43.55 -10.66 14.87
C GLN A 42 -43.89 -9.33 14.20
N PHE A 43 -45.17 -9.12 13.86
CA PHE A 43 -45.64 -7.84 13.33
C PHE A 43 -45.36 -6.70 14.32
N PHE A 44 -45.74 -6.85 15.60
CA PHE A 44 -45.48 -5.83 16.62
C PHE A 44 -43.99 -5.60 16.86
N ALA A 45 -43.19 -6.67 16.96
CA ALA A 45 -41.74 -6.54 17.10
C ALA A 45 -41.12 -5.77 15.93
N SER A 46 -41.55 -6.08 14.69
CA SER A 46 -41.08 -5.40 13.49
C SER A 46 -41.53 -3.93 13.40
N ALA A 47 -42.74 -3.62 13.86
CA ALA A 47 -43.25 -2.26 13.92
C ALA A 47 -42.46 -1.43 14.96
N MET A 48 -42.24 -2.00 16.14
CA MET A 48 -41.46 -1.36 17.21
C MET A 48 -40.02 -1.08 16.78
N ALA A 49 -39.34 -2.05 16.15
CA ALA A 49 -37.98 -1.85 15.65
C ALA A 49 -37.88 -0.73 14.61
N ARG A 50 -38.90 -0.60 13.74
CA ARG A 50 -39.00 0.50 12.76
C ARG A 50 -39.23 1.85 13.43
N THR A 51 -40.09 1.91 14.44
CA THR A 51 -40.32 3.13 15.23
C THR A 51 -39.05 3.56 15.93
N THR A 52 -38.36 2.68 16.64
CA THR A 52 -37.09 3.00 17.32
C THR A 52 -36.04 3.51 16.34
N THR A 53 -35.93 2.89 15.16
CA THR A 53 -35.03 3.37 14.10
C THR A 53 -35.38 4.78 13.64
N SER A 54 -36.67 5.08 13.47
CA SER A 54 -37.16 6.40 13.08
C SER A 54 -36.87 7.45 14.16
N ASP A 55 -37.10 7.10 15.43
CA ASP A 55 -36.86 7.97 16.58
C ASP A 55 -35.38 8.33 16.69
N ILE A 56 -34.49 7.33 16.59
CA ILE A 56 -33.05 7.55 16.59
C ILE A 56 -32.64 8.47 15.44
N ARG A 57 -33.14 8.24 14.21
CA ARG A 57 -32.83 9.12 13.07
C ARG A 57 -33.31 10.56 13.28
N SER A 58 -34.44 10.75 13.95
CA SER A 58 -34.92 12.08 14.33
C SER A 58 -33.94 12.76 15.30
N VAL A 59 -33.50 12.06 16.33
CA VAL A 59 -32.49 12.57 17.30
C VAL A 59 -31.18 12.91 16.59
N LEU A 60 -30.64 12.01 15.76
CA LEU A 60 -29.40 12.27 15.00
C LEU A 60 -29.53 13.51 14.10
N SER A 61 -30.69 13.69 13.46
CA SER A 61 -30.97 14.86 12.62
C SER A 61 -31.05 16.15 13.43
N GLN A 62 -31.67 16.13 14.61
CA GLN A 62 -31.71 17.29 15.50
C GLN A 62 -30.31 17.68 15.99
N VAL A 63 -29.48 16.71 16.36
CA VAL A 63 -28.07 16.94 16.72
C VAL A 63 -27.31 17.54 15.55
N ALA A 64 -27.40 16.95 14.36
CA ALA A 64 -26.69 17.44 13.18
C ALA A 64 -27.09 18.89 12.83
N ASN A 65 -28.38 19.23 12.92
CA ASN A 65 -28.84 20.60 12.68
C ASN A 65 -28.30 21.57 13.74
N ARG A 66 -28.32 21.20 15.02
CA ARG A 66 -27.77 22.03 16.10
C ARG A 66 -26.29 22.31 15.89
N GLU A 67 -25.51 21.28 15.54
CA GLU A 67 -24.09 21.42 15.25
C GLU A 67 -23.82 22.37 14.06
N ILE A 68 -24.64 22.32 13.01
CA ILE A 68 -24.54 23.27 11.89
C ILE A 68 -24.84 24.70 12.33
N GLU A 69 -25.85 24.92 13.17
CA GLU A 69 -26.17 26.25 13.70
C GLU A 69 -25.08 26.77 14.65
N ASP A 70 -24.50 25.91 15.49
CA ASP A 70 -23.36 26.25 16.35
C ASP A 70 -22.16 26.69 15.50
N VAL A 71 -21.86 25.96 14.42
CA VAL A 71 -20.80 26.32 13.47
C VAL A 71 -21.09 27.66 12.79
N ARG A 72 -22.34 27.93 12.41
CA ARG A 72 -22.75 29.20 11.79
C ARG A 72 -22.65 30.40 12.73
N ALA A 73 -22.76 30.16 14.04
CA ALA A 73 -22.62 31.20 15.06
C ALA A 73 -21.15 31.56 15.35
N LEU A 74 -20.19 30.76 14.87
CA LEU A 74 -18.77 31.02 15.09
C LEU A 74 -18.23 32.14 14.18
N PRO A 75 -17.27 32.95 14.69
CA PRO A 75 -16.45 33.79 13.82
C PRO A 75 -15.77 32.97 12.73
N TYR A 76 -15.64 33.52 11.52
CA TYR A 76 -15.07 32.81 10.37
C TYR A 76 -13.68 32.19 10.65
N ASN A 77 -12.82 32.90 11.40
CA ASN A 77 -11.48 32.43 11.74
C ASN A 77 -11.49 31.23 12.70
N ASP A 78 -12.55 31.06 13.49
CA ASP A 78 -12.69 29.97 14.45
C ASP A 78 -13.30 28.70 13.81
N VAL A 79 -13.92 28.84 12.64
CA VAL A 79 -14.45 27.71 11.85
C VAL A 79 -13.29 26.92 11.25
N GLY A 80 -12.95 25.81 11.87
CA GLY A 80 -11.89 24.91 11.45
C GLY A 80 -11.67 23.88 12.54
N THR A 81 -11.07 22.74 12.22
CA THR A 81 -10.77 21.74 13.25
C THR A 81 -9.42 22.03 13.90
N THR A 82 -9.21 21.50 15.10
CA THR A 82 -7.95 21.69 15.85
C THR A 82 -6.74 21.03 15.16
N ASP A 83 -6.97 19.98 14.37
CA ASP A 83 -5.96 19.20 13.63
C ASP A 83 -6.04 19.36 12.11
N GLY A 84 -6.99 20.16 11.62
CA GLY A 84 -7.33 20.26 10.21
C GLY A 84 -6.72 21.46 9.51
N TRP A 85 -7.11 21.58 8.24
CA TRP A 85 -6.84 22.74 7.42
C TRP A 85 -8.12 23.12 6.68
N PRO A 86 -8.80 24.22 7.05
CA PRO A 86 -8.37 25.29 7.97
C PRO A 86 -8.28 24.88 9.44
N LYS A 87 -7.32 25.51 10.15
CA LYS A 87 -7.27 25.46 11.61
C LYS A 87 -8.39 26.29 12.23
N GLY A 88 -8.95 25.80 13.32
CA GLY A 88 -9.95 26.49 14.13
C GLY A 88 -10.12 25.82 15.48
N ILE A 89 -11.26 26.05 16.13
CA ILE A 89 -11.52 25.61 17.50
C ILE A 89 -12.33 24.31 17.61
N LEU A 90 -12.85 23.78 16.49
CA LEU A 90 -13.74 22.64 16.51
C LEU A 90 -12.96 21.35 16.77
N SER A 91 -13.45 20.52 17.70
CA SER A 91 -12.94 19.16 17.82
C SER A 91 -13.40 18.32 16.61
N PRO A 92 -12.48 17.60 15.92
CA PRO A 92 -12.81 16.76 14.76
C PRO A 92 -13.82 15.68 15.09
N THR A 93 -13.77 15.16 16.32
CA THR A 93 -14.73 14.19 16.83
C THR A 93 -15.23 14.61 18.21
N ALA A 94 -16.48 14.22 18.51
CA ALA A 94 -17.06 14.34 19.84
C ALA A 94 -18.07 13.22 20.06
N THR A 95 -18.31 12.87 21.33
CA THR A 95 -19.36 11.93 21.71
C THR A 95 -20.32 12.61 22.68
N ARG A 96 -21.62 12.34 22.52
CA ARG A 96 -22.67 12.87 23.39
C ARG A 96 -23.76 11.84 23.57
N THR A 97 -24.44 11.84 24.71
CA THR A 97 -25.65 11.04 24.92
C THR A 97 -26.86 11.97 24.90
N GLU A 98 -27.81 11.71 24.00
CA GLU A 98 -29.11 12.39 23.94
C GLU A 98 -30.21 11.35 23.79
N ASP A 99 -31.30 11.50 24.56
CA ASP A 99 -32.44 10.58 24.57
C ASP A 99 -32.06 9.09 24.72
N ARG A 100 -31.05 8.81 25.54
CA ARG A 100 -30.46 7.47 25.79
C ARG A 100 -29.74 6.85 24.59
N VAL A 101 -29.52 7.60 23.51
CA VAL A 101 -28.70 7.20 22.37
C VAL A 101 -27.30 7.77 22.57
N THR A 102 -26.29 6.90 22.51
CA THR A 102 -24.88 7.34 22.44
C THR A 102 -24.56 7.74 21.01
N ILE A 103 -24.17 8.99 20.82
CA ILE A 103 -23.99 9.63 19.51
C ILE A 103 -22.51 9.97 19.33
N SER A 104 -21.97 9.59 18.18
CA SER A 104 -20.67 10.04 17.69
C SER A 104 -20.86 11.12 16.64
N ILE A 105 -20.12 12.22 16.78
CA ILE A 105 -20.14 13.38 15.90
C ILE A 105 -18.75 13.48 15.27
N THR A 106 -18.71 13.54 13.94
CA THR A 106 -17.50 13.80 13.16
C THR A 106 -17.68 15.12 12.41
N ARG A 107 -16.71 16.01 12.52
CA ARG A 107 -16.69 17.34 11.90
C ARG A 107 -15.53 17.39 10.92
N GLU A 108 -15.85 17.68 9.67
CA GLU A 108 -14.87 17.86 8.60
C GLU A 108 -14.97 19.29 8.09
N VAL A 109 -13.85 20.01 8.07
CA VAL A 109 -13.81 21.38 7.55
C VAL A 109 -12.73 21.47 6.50
N VAL A 110 -13.11 21.93 5.31
CA VAL A 110 -12.20 22.14 4.18
C VAL A 110 -12.43 23.49 3.55
N PHE A 111 -11.38 24.12 3.05
CA PHE A 111 -11.55 25.27 2.16
C PHE A 111 -12.18 24.84 0.84
N VAL A 112 -12.96 25.74 0.24
CA VAL A 112 -13.56 25.55 -1.07
C VAL A 112 -13.29 26.77 -1.94
N THR A 113 -12.90 26.49 -3.18
CA THR A 113 -12.74 27.47 -4.26
C THR A 113 -14.02 27.55 -5.07
N ASP A 114 -14.43 28.77 -5.39
CA ASP A 114 -15.52 29.06 -6.33
C ASP A 114 -14.91 29.45 -7.67
N GLU A 115 -15.19 28.67 -8.72
CA GLU A 115 -14.69 28.92 -10.09
C GLU A 115 -15.16 30.25 -10.66
N SER A 116 -16.28 30.80 -10.15
CA SER A 116 -16.81 32.10 -10.57
C SER A 116 -16.13 33.27 -9.87
N TYR A 117 -15.32 33.01 -8.84
CA TYR A 117 -14.62 34.06 -8.10
C TYR A 117 -13.36 34.52 -8.85
N SER A 118 -13.28 35.82 -9.11
CA SER A 118 -12.19 36.42 -9.89
C SER A 118 -11.09 37.07 -9.03
N GLY A 119 -11.15 36.96 -7.70
CA GLY A 119 -10.14 37.53 -6.82
C GLY A 119 -8.88 36.66 -6.75
N PRO A 120 -7.76 37.21 -6.25
CA PRO A 120 -6.47 36.55 -6.30
C PRO A 120 -6.38 35.31 -5.39
N TYR A 121 -7.24 35.21 -4.38
CA TYR A 121 -7.18 34.16 -3.36
C TYR A 121 -8.31 33.12 -3.53
N PRO A 122 -7.98 31.86 -3.81
CA PRO A 122 -8.97 30.82 -4.12
C PRO A 122 -9.57 30.12 -2.90
N ALA A 123 -9.17 30.44 -1.68
CA ALA A 123 -9.86 29.98 -0.47
C ALA A 123 -11.05 30.92 -0.20
N ASN A 124 -12.21 30.66 -0.82
CA ASN A 124 -13.35 31.58 -0.82
C ASN A 124 -14.36 31.30 0.29
N TYR A 125 -14.51 30.03 0.64
CA TYR A 125 -15.45 29.55 1.64
C TYR A 125 -14.82 28.42 2.45
N LYS A 126 -15.39 28.14 3.61
CA LYS A 126 -15.18 26.89 4.34
C LYS A 126 -16.41 26.02 4.21
N ARG A 127 -16.27 24.80 3.68
CA ARG A 127 -17.33 23.79 3.74
C ARG A 127 -17.15 22.98 5.00
N VAL A 128 -18.17 22.97 5.83
CA VAL A 128 -18.23 22.19 7.06
C VAL A 128 -19.22 21.05 6.83
N THR A 129 -18.77 19.82 7.04
CA THR A 129 -19.61 18.62 7.00
C THR A 129 -19.67 18.00 8.38
N ILE A 130 -20.88 17.83 8.90
CA ILE A 130 -21.16 17.20 10.18
C ILE A 130 -21.79 15.84 9.89
N SER A 131 -21.13 14.78 10.35
CA SER A 131 -21.63 13.41 10.29
C SER A 131 -21.93 12.90 11.69
N VAL A 132 -23.16 12.47 11.93
CA VAL A 132 -23.66 12.07 13.25
C VAL A 132 -24.14 10.61 13.18
N SER A 133 -23.60 9.72 14.01
CA SER A 133 -23.94 8.30 14.03
C SER A 133 -24.33 7.84 15.44
N ALA A 134 -25.24 6.87 15.51
CA ALA A 134 -25.57 6.18 16.76
C ALA A 134 -24.57 5.05 17.00
N VAL A 135 -23.80 5.15 18.09
CA VAL A 135 -22.74 4.18 18.44
C VAL A 135 -23.32 2.78 18.67
N ASP A 136 -24.45 2.72 19.38
CA ASP A 136 -25.13 1.46 19.72
C ASP A 136 -25.98 0.90 18.56
N HIS A 137 -26.09 1.64 17.45
CA HIS A 137 -26.91 1.27 16.29
C HIS A 137 -26.17 1.55 14.95
N PRO A 138 -25.01 0.92 14.71
CA PRO A 138 -24.16 1.22 13.55
C PRO A 138 -24.83 0.93 12.20
N ALA A 139 -25.77 -0.03 12.15
CA ALA A 139 -26.50 -0.39 10.94
C ALA A 139 -27.41 0.73 10.40
N LEU A 140 -27.72 1.77 11.19
CA LEU A 140 -28.54 2.89 10.76
C LEU A 140 -27.85 3.82 9.77
N GLY A 141 -26.51 3.78 9.73
CA GLY A 141 -25.68 4.74 9.02
C GLY A 141 -25.70 6.13 9.67
N PRO A 142 -24.75 7.01 9.29
CA PRO A 142 -24.73 8.38 9.80
C PRO A 142 -25.78 9.26 9.10
N VAL A 143 -26.26 10.28 9.83
CA VAL A 143 -26.91 11.46 9.23
C VAL A 143 -25.82 12.49 8.95
N SER A 144 -25.72 12.95 7.70
CA SER A 144 -24.69 13.92 7.27
C SER A 144 -25.33 15.19 6.75
N LEU A 145 -24.89 16.34 7.27
CA LEU A 145 -25.29 17.67 6.82
C LEU A 145 -24.04 18.49 6.48
N SER A 146 -24.15 19.37 5.49
CA SER A 146 -23.07 20.28 5.12
C SER A 146 -23.56 21.72 5.06
N THR A 147 -22.68 22.67 5.38
CA THR A 147 -22.91 24.10 5.23
C THR A 147 -21.67 24.81 4.71
N PHE A 148 -21.84 25.98 4.12
CA PHE A 148 -20.76 26.86 3.71
C PHE A 148 -20.72 28.07 4.63
N VAL A 149 -19.53 28.36 5.17
CA VAL A 149 -19.27 29.57 5.94
C VAL A 149 -18.47 30.53 5.05
N ALA A 150 -19.04 31.71 4.83
CA ALA A 150 -18.43 32.74 4.02
C ALA A 150 -17.31 33.48 4.77
N GLY A 151 -16.26 33.78 4.04
CA GLY A 151 -15.03 34.38 4.51
C GLY A 151 -13.91 33.78 3.69
N GLY A 152 -12.98 34.61 3.22
CA GLY A 152 -11.86 34.16 2.42
C GLY A 152 -10.63 33.93 3.29
N ALA A 153 -9.65 33.20 2.77
CA ALA A 153 -8.29 33.22 3.31
C ALA A 153 -7.31 33.62 2.21
N GLU A 154 -6.43 34.56 2.52
CA GLU A 154 -5.30 34.88 1.65
C GLU A 154 -4.29 33.71 1.63
N GLY A 155 -3.46 33.68 0.58
CA GLY A 155 -2.40 32.68 0.44
C GLY A 155 -2.41 31.98 -0.92
N GLY A 156 -1.54 30.99 -1.03
CA GLY A 156 -1.36 30.15 -2.20
C GLY A 156 -2.15 28.85 -2.16
N THR A 157 -1.99 28.07 -3.23
CA THR A 157 -2.77 26.85 -3.46
C THR A 157 -1.91 25.74 -4.03
N LEU A 158 -2.06 24.55 -3.46
CA LEU A 158 -1.63 23.30 -4.08
C LEU A 158 -2.82 22.70 -4.84
N ASP A 159 -2.66 22.47 -6.14
CA ASP A 159 -3.59 21.69 -6.96
C ASP A 159 -3.00 20.30 -7.18
N ILE A 160 -3.49 19.32 -6.41
CA ILE A 160 -2.93 17.98 -6.32
C ILE A 160 -3.78 17.03 -7.14
N THR A 161 -3.15 16.30 -8.05
CA THR A 161 -3.76 15.21 -8.81
C THR A 161 -3.02 13.91 -8.54
N VAL A 162 -3.78 12.87 -8.18
CA VAL A 162 -3.26 11.52 -7.98
C VAL A 162 -3.83 10.57 -9.01
N THR A 163 -2.95 9.91 -9.75
CA THR A 163 -3.30 8.91 -10.76
C THR A 163 -2.54 7.60 -10.54
N ASP A 164 -2.92 6.56 -11.27
CA ASP A 164 -2.05 5.40 -11.50
C ASP A 164 -1.05 5.67 -12.64
N THR A 165 -0.19 4.68 -12.93
CA THR A 165 0.76 4.73 -14.04
C THR A 165 0.10 4.84 -15.43
N GLN A 166 -1.19 4.49 -15.56
CA GLN A 166 -1.96 4.63 -16.80
C GLN A 166 -2.69 5.98 -16.90
N GLY A 167 -2.53 6.86 -15.90
CA GLY A 167 -3.21 8.15 -15.82
C GLY A 167 -4.65 8.07 -15.32
N THR A 168 -5.12 6.92 -14.84
CA THR A 168 -6.46 6.78 -14.25
C THR A 168 -6.51 7.51 -12.91
N PRO A 169 -7.51 8.38 -12.67
CA PRO A 169 -7.62 9.09 -11.40
C PRO A 169 -7.93 8.15 -10.24
N ILE A 170 -7.29 8.38 -9.08
CA ILE A 170 -7.50 7.55 -7.89
C ILE A 170 -8.22 8.36 -6.82
N PRO A 171 -9.48 8.01 -6.49
CA PRO A 171 -10.24 8.71 -5.45
C PRO A 171 -9.84 8.26 -4.05
N ASN A 172 -10.18 9.06 -3.04
CA ASN A 172 -10.00 8.77 -1.63
C ASN A 172 -8.54 8.44 -1.24
N VAL A 173 -7.58 9.08 -1.91
CA VAL A 173 -6.16 9.01 -1.53
C VAL A 173 -5.92 10.00 -0.41
N GLN A 174 -5.34 9.55 0.70
CA GLN A 174 -4.95 10.42 1.80
C GLN A 174 -3.73 11.23 1.38
N ILE A 175 -3.85 12.55 1.48
CA ILE A 175 -2.77 13.50 1.23
C ILE A 175 -2.24 14.01 2.57
N SER A 176 -0.93 14.12 2.68
CA SER A 176 -0.27 14.88 3.74
C SER A 176 0.59 15.98 3.14
N VAL A 177 0.59 17.15 3.78
CA VAL A 177 1.38 18.31 3.36
C VAL A 177 2.22 18.80 4.54
N THR A 178 3.51 18.98 4.34
CA THR A 178 4.45 19.47 5.35
C THR A 178 5.23 20.67 4.86
N ASN A 179 5.52 21.62 5.75
CA ASN A 179 6.50 22.68 5.54
C ASN A 179 7.11 23.02 6.92
N THR A 180 8.41 22.74 7.06
CA THR A 180 9.18 22.95 8.30
C THR A 180 9.95 24.27 8.30
N HIS A 181 9.89 25.05 7.23
CA HIS A 181 10.52 26.37 7.13
C HIS A 181 9.65 27.47 7.76
N LEU A 182 8.32 27.31 7.69
CA LEU A 182 7.38 28.25 8.29
C LEU A 182 7.30 28.11 9.81
N VAL A 183 7.07 29.24 10.50
CA VAL A 183 6.71 29.27 11.93
C VAL A 183 5.32 29.91 12.08
N PRO A 184 4.31 29.20 12.62
CA PRO A 184 4.35 27.78 12.99
C PRO A 184 4.50 26.86 11.76
N HIS A 185 5.13 25.69 11.96
CA HIS A 185 5.29 24.68 10.91
C HIS A 185 3.92 24.23 10.38
N VAL A 186 3.87 23.93 9.07
CA VAL A 186 2.72 23.27 8.47
C VAL A 186 2.93 21.78 8.56
N ASN A 187 1.98 21.08 9.18
CA ASN A 187 1.91 19.62 9.21
C ASN A 187 0.45 19.22 9.12
N MET A 188 0.03 18.90 7.91
CA MET A 188 -1.35 18.63 7.54
C MET A 188 -1.49 17.15 7.24
N THR A 189 -2.19 16.43 8.13
CA THR A 189 -2.41 14.97 8.03
C THR A 189 -3.86 14.57 8.28
N SER A 190 -4.76 15.55 8.35
CA SER A 190 -6.18 15.33 8.63
C SER A 190 -6.83 14.37 7.64
N SER A 191 -7.74 13.54 8.14
CA SER A 191 -8.53 12.59 7.35
C SER A 191 -9.42 13.26 6.28
N ALA A 192 -9.63 14.58 6.38
CA ALA A 192 -10.33 15.40 5.39
C ALA A 192 -9.55 15.58 4.08
N LEU A 193 -8.22 15.46 4.12
CA LEU A 193 -7.35 15.73 2.97
C LEU A 193 -7.31 14.53 2.03
N ARG A 194 -8.40 14.35 1.28
CA ARG A 194 -8.58 13.23 0.35
C ARG A 194 -8.95 13.66 -1.05
N THR A 195 -8.41 12.95 -2.03
CA THR A 195 -8.77 13.16 -3.43
C THR A 195 -10.24 12.80 -3.69
N ASN A 196 -10.90 13.58 -4.56
CA ASN A 196 -12.27 13.33 -5.00
C ASN A 196 -12.35 12.22 -6.07
N ALA A 197 -13.53 12.00 -6.66
CA ALA A 197 -13.77 11.02 -7.72
C ALA A 197 -12.85 11.17 -8.95
N LEU A 198 -12.33 12.37 -9.19
CA LEU A 198 -11.40 12.69 -10.28
C LEU A 198 -9.93 12.62 -9.86
N GLY A 199 -9.63 12.05 -8.68
CA GLY A 199 -8.25 11.98 -8.18
C GLY A 199 -7.67 13.34 -7.77
N LYS A 200 -8.52 14.38 -7.66
CA LYS A 200 -8.10 15.76 -7.42
C LYS A 200 -8.33 16.17 -5.96
N LEU A 201 -7.39 16.91 -5.40
CA LEU A 201 -7.54 17.65 -4.15
C LEU A 201 -6.92 19.05 -4.31
N ILE A 202 -7.70 20.09 -4.06
CA ILE A 202 -7.22 21.47 -4.03
C ILE A 202 -7.08 21.88 -2.57
N ILE A 203 -5.91 22.40 -2.21
CA ILE A 203 -5.60 22.90 -0.86
C ILE A 203 -5.23 24.38 -0.98
N PRO A 204 -6.21 25.29 -0.85
CA PRO A 204 -5.97 26.72 -0.90
C PRO A 204 -5.70 27.30 0.51
N GLY A 205 -5.34 28.59 0.55
CA GLY A 205 -5.10 29.33 1.78
C GLY A 205 -3.79 28.97 2.48
N LEU A 206 -2.85 28.36 1.76
CA LEU A 206 -1.51 28.04 2.26
C LEU A 206 -0.66 29.30 2.34
N LYS A 207 0.14 29.46 3.39
CA LYS A 207 1.09 30.57 3.46
C LYS A 207 2.15 30.42 2.35
N PRO A 208 2.44 31.46 1.55
CA PRO A 208 3.44 31.36 0.50
C PRO A 208 4.84 31.00 1.04
N ASP A 209 5.49 30.02 0.42
CA ASP A 209 6.81 29.51 0.80
C ASP A 209 7.38 28.59 -0.30
N THR A 210 8.65 28.20 -0.23
CA THR A 210 9.32 27.34 -1.22
C THR A 210 9.49 25.88 -0.78
N GLU A 211 9.21 25.57 0.49
CA GLU A 211 9.59 24.31 1.13
C GLU A 211 8.41 23.36 1.42
N TYR A 212 7.38 23.34 0.57
CA TYR A 212 6.25 22.42 0.76
C TYR A 212 6.54 21.01 0.24
N GLU A 213 6.30 20.00 1.04
CA GLU A 213 6.34 18.60 0.61
C GLU A 213 4.94 18.02 0.63
N VAL A 214 4.62 17.21 -0.40
CA VAL A 214 3.31 16.56 -0.53
C VAL A 214 3.52 15.06 -0.64
N ALA A 215 2.78 14.29 0.14
CA ALA A 215 2.77 12.83 0.05
C ALA A 215 1.35 12.28 -0.10
N ALA A 216 1.25 11.16 -0.81
CA ALA A 216 0.03 10.43 -1.08
C ALA A 216 0.13 9.01 -0.52
N SER A 217 -0.92 8.57 0.17
CA SER A 217 -1.02 7.22 0.70
C SER A 217 -2.44 6.68 0.59
N LYS A 218 -2.56 5.39 0.26
CA LYS A 218 -3.83 4.68 0.24
C LYS A 218 -3.59 3.20 0.51
N SER A 219 -4.41 2.61 1.37
CA SER A 219 -4.32 1.17 1.66
C SER A 219 -4.49 0.33 0.40
N GLY A 220 -3.60 -0.66 0.20
CA GLY A 220 -3.56 -1.49 -1.00
C GLY A 220 -2.90 -0.84 -2.22
N TYR A 221 -2.34 0.37 -2.07
CA TYR A 221 -1.58 1.07 -3.11
C TYR A 221 -0.15 1.35 -2.62
N SER A 222 0.77 1.59 -3.56
CA SER A 222 2.06 2.21 -3.26
C SER A 222 1.86 3.61 -2.68
N SER A 223 2.91 4.14 -2.05
CA SER A 223 2.97 5.53 -1.63
C SER A 223 3.75 6.36 -2.63
N ALA A 224 3.49 7.67 -2.66
CA ALA A 224 4.24 8.63 -3.45
C ALA A 224 4.46 9.91 -2.66
N PHE A 225 5.51 10.64 -3.01
CA PHE A 225 5.82 11.94 -2.44
C PHE A 225 6.55 12.80 -3.47
N THR A 226 6.53 14.11 -3.28
CA THR A 226 7.26 15.06 -4.12
C THR A 226 8.77 14.88 -3.95
N GLU A 227 9.50 14.61 -5.04
CA GLU A 227 10.96 14.39 -4.99
C GLU A 227 11.75 15.66 -4.61
N ALA A 228 11.15 16.83 -4.83
CA ALA A 228 11.68 18.13 -4.45
C ALA A 228 10.59 18.97 -3.77
N PRO A 229 10.96 19.91 -2.90
CA PRO A 229 10.00 20.84 -2.32
C PRO A 229 9.26 21.65 -3.38
N GLN A 230 8.02 22.01 -3.06
CA GLN A 230 7.09 22.70 -3.93
C GLN A 230 6.99 24.16 -3.50
N VAL A 231 7.06 25.05 -4.49
CA VAL A 231 6.87 26.49 -4.28
C VAL A 231 5.40 26.82 -4.30
N VAL A 232 4.87 27.35 -3.21
CA VAL A 232 3.51 27.89 -3.12
C VAL A 232 3.61 29.40 -3.21
N ASN A 233 3.07 29.98 -4.28
CA ASN A 233 3.02 31.42 -4.49
C ASN A 233 1.75 32.02 -3.91
N GLU A 234 1.78 33.30 -3.55
CA GLU A 234 0.58 34.01 -3.13
C GLU A 234 -0.46 34.09 -4.26
N GLY A 235 -1.69 33.65 -3.98
CA GLY A 235 -2.79 33.69 -4.92
C GLY A 235 -2.64 32.74 -6.10
N VAL A 236 -2.54 33.31 -7.31
CA VAL A 236 -2.37 32.60 -8.59
C VAL A 236 -0.97 32.88 -9.18
N PRO A 237 -0.35 31.93 -9.90
CA PRO A 237 -0.87 30.61 -10.30
C PRO A 237 -0.85 29.60 -9.16
N TYR A 238 -1.72 28.58 -9.27
CA TYR A 238 -1.69 27.43 -8.37
C TYR A 238 -0.46 26.58 -8.66
N THR A 239 0.07 25.97 -7.61
CA THR A 239 1.17 25.03 -7.71
C THR A 239 0.62 23.65 -7.98
N VAL A 240 0.86 23.14 -9.18
CA VAL A 240 0.37 21.83 -9.61
C VAL A 240 1.30 20.75 -9.09
N VAL A 241 0.72 19.75 -8.41
CA VAL A 241 1.44 18.58 -7.91
C VAL A 241 0.80 17.34 -8.50
N GLN A 242 1.61 16.51 -9.16
CA GLN A 242 1.18 15.22 -9.67
C GLN A 242 1.87 14.10 -8.91
N LEU A 243 1.09 13.16 -8.39
CA LEU A 243 1.59 11.97 -7.70
C LEU A 243 1.02 10.73 -8.37
N ILE A 244 1.86 9.69 -8.47
CA ILE A 244 1.48 8.42 -9.09
C ILE A 244 1.55 7.33 -8.03
N ILE A 245 0.43 6.66 -7.78
CA ILE A 245 0.38 5.47 -6.93
C ILE A 245 -0.34 4.35 -7.67
N ASP A 246 0.09 3.11 -7.49
CA ASP A 246 -0.52 1.96 -8.15
C ASP A 246 -0.93 0.93 -7.10
N ARG A 247 -1.88 0.07 -7.44
CA ARG A 247 -2.23 -1.05 -6.55
C ARG A 247 -1.04 -1.96 -6.38
N LEU A 248 -0.84 -2.39 -5.13
CA LEU A 248 0.21 -3.33 -4.78
C LEU A 248 -0.03 -4.68 -5.46
N SER A 249 1.08 -5.36 -5.74
CA SER A 249 1.14 -6.65 -6.39
C SER A 249 1.64 -7.72 -5.42
N THR A 250 1.55 -8.97 -5.86
CA THR A 250 2.18 -10.13 -5.24
C THR A 250 3.11 -10.78 -6.24
N MET A 251 4.30 -11.15 -5.80
CA MET A 251 5.25 -11.96 -6.55
C MET A 251 5.40 -13.32 -5.88
N VAL A 252 5.23 -14.38 -6.66
CA VAL A 252 5.38 -15.76 -6.24
C VAL A 252 6.52 -16.36 -7.07
N ILE A 253 7.57 -16.79 -6.38
CA ILE A 253 8.72 -17.40 -7.02
C ILE A 253 8.76 -18.87 -6.63
N ARG A 254 8.61 -19.75 -7.61
CA ARG A 254 8.73 -21.19 -7.43
C ARG A 254 10.15 -21.63 -7.78
N LEU A 255 10.75 -22.42 -6.91
CA LEU A 255 12.08 -22.98 -7.14
C LEU A 255 11.96 -24.30 -7.89
N VAL A 256 12.63 -24.39 -9.03
CA VAL A 256 12.63 -25.58 -9.90
C VAL A 256 14.05 -25.99 -10.27
N ASP A 257 14.27 -27.25 -10.60
CA ASP A 257 15.51 -27.71 -11.22
C ASP A 257 15.59 -27.35 -12.71
N ALA A 258 16.69 -27.73 -13.38
CA ALA A 258 16.91 -27.46 -14.80
C ALA A 258 15.86 -28.11 -15.71
N GLU A 259 15.20 -29.17 -15.24
CA GLU A 259 14.11 -29.88 -15.91
C GLU A 259 12.72 -29.28 -15.62
N GLY A 260 12.64 -28.25 -14.76
CA GLY A 260 11.40 -27.58 -14.38
C GLY A 260 10.62 -28.30 -13.27
N THR A 261 11.22 -29.28 -12.61
CA THR A 261 10.61 -30.00 -11.48
C THR A 261 10.74 -29.17 -10.20
N PRO A 262 9.68 -29.02 -9.40
CA PRO A 262 9.76 -28.29 -8.12
C PRO A 262 10.80 -28.88 -7.18
N ILE A 263 11.64 -28.01 -6.62
CA ILE A 263 12.67 -28.40 -5.66
C ILE A 263 12.02 -28.74 -4.32
N PRO A 264 12.39 -29.84 -3.64
CA PRO A 264 11.80 -30.22 -2.36
C PRO A 264 11.84 -29.08 -1.33
N ALA A 265 10.67 -28.72 -0.79
CA ALA A 265 10.49 -27.64 0.18
C ALA A 265 10.97 -27.96 1.60
N SER A 266 11.66 -29.09 1.80
CA SER A 266 12.16 -29.53 3.11
C SER A 266 13.66 -29.84 3.04
N PRO A 267 14.52 -29.05 3.71
CA PRO A 267 14.17 -27.84 4.47
C PRO A 267 13.66 -26.70 3.58
N SER A 268 12.94 -25.74 4.18
CA SER A 268 12.55 -24.54 3.45
C SER A 268 13.78 -23.74 3.03
N LEU A 269 13.72 -23.14 1.85
CA LEU A 269 14.80 -22.37 1.26
C LEU A 269 14.51 -20.87 1.39
N ASN A 270 15.50 -20.10 1.82
CA ASN A 270 15.37 -18.66 1.99
C ASN A 270 15.74 -17.91 0.72
N MET A 271 14.84 -17.03 0.30
CA MET A 271 14.97 -16.16 -0.86
C MET A 271 14.95 -14.70 -0.41
N ARG A 272 15.88 -13.92 -0.92
CA ARG A 272 15.90 -12.46 -0.74
C ARG A 272 15.49 -11.80 -2.04
N VAL A 273 14.53 -10.89 -1.97
CA VAL A 273 14.14 -10.03 -3.09
C VAL A 273 14.51 -8.60 -2.73
N THR A 274 15.32 -7.97 -3.57
CA THR A 274 15.60 -6.53 -3.51
C THR A 274 15.00 -5.84 -4.72
N GLY A 275 14.74 -4.53 -4.65
CA GLY A 275 14.14 -3.86 -5.80
C GLY A 275 13.90 -2.37 -5.65
N PRO A 276 12.97 -1.82 -6.46
CA PRO A 276 12.64 -0.41 -6.48
C PRO A 276 12.33 0.16 -5.10
N TYR A 277 12.58 1.46 -4.96
CA TYR A 277 12.25 2.23 -3.75
C TYR A 277 12.86 1.67 -2.45
N GLY A 278 13.97 0.93 -2.57
CA GLY A 278 14.66 0.34 -1.42
C GLY A 278 13.99 -0.90 -0.86
N TYR A 279 13.10 -1.56 -1.62
CA TYR A 279 12.51 -2.83 -1.23
C TYR A 279 13.60 -3.88 -1.01
N ASP A 280 13.51 -4.60 0.11
CA ASP A 280 14.47 -5.61 0.52
C ASP A 280 13.80 -6.54 1.54
N GLU A 281 13.41 -7.73 1.10
CA GLU A 281 12.66 -8.68 1.92
C GLU A 281 13.23 -10.09 1.80
N LEU A 282 13.16 -10.82 2.91
CA LEU A 282 13.55 -12.22 2.99
C LEU A 282 12.31 -13.07 3.24
N GLN A 283 12.08 -14.08 2.40
CA GLN A 283 10.99 -15.03 2.54
C GLN A 283 11.51 -16.47 2.41
N SER A 284 10.86 -17.40 3.09
CA SER A 284 11.15 -18.83 2.96
C SER A 284 10.14 -19.51 2.04
N THR A 285 10.57 -20.54 1.31
CA THR A 285 9.65 -21.34 0.50
C THR A 285 8.65 -22.10 1.36
N GLY A 286 7.39 -22.13 0.94
CA GLY A 286 6.34 -22.99 1.47
C GLY A 286 6.45 -24.43 0.96
N SER A 287 5.51 -25.29 1.36
CA SER A 287 5.47 -26.72 0.97
C SER A 287 5.25 -26.97 -0.53
N ASP A 288 4.87 -25.93 -1.26
CA ASP A 288 4.71 -25.87 -2.72
C ASP A 288 5.98 -25.36 -3.43
N SER A 289 7.11 -25.32 -2.72
CA SER A 289 8.42 -24.86 -3.22
C SER A 289 8.43 -23.39 -3.64
N SER A 290 7.45 -22.59 -3.16
CA SER A 290 7.26 -21.21 -3.58
C SER A 290 7.48 -20.23 -2.43
N ALA A 291 8.19 -19.13 -2.71
CA ALA A 291 8.31 -17.98 -1.82
C ALA A 291 7.34 -16.87 -2.24
N TRP A 292 6.61 -16.31 -1.28
CA TRP A 292 5.54 -15.33 -1.51
C TRP A 292 5.94 -13.95 -0.99
N PHE A 293 5.96 -12.97 -1.88
CA PHE A 293 6.23 -11.56 -1.58
C PHE A 293 4.97 -10.76 -1.84
N ASN A 294 4.27 -10.34 -0.77
CA ASN A 294 2.96 -9.73 -0.84
C ASN A 294 3.02 -8.22 -0.61
N ASN A 295 2.05 -7.49 -1.14
CA ASN A 295 1.90 -6.04 -0.93
C ASN A 295 3.13 -5.24 -1.40
N ILE A 296 3.67 -5.61 -2.57
CA ILE A 296 4.87 -5.00 -3.13
C ILE A 296 4.53 -4.06 -4.30
N GLY A 297 5.34 -3.03 -4.51
CA GLY A 297 5.15 -2.07 -5.61
C GLY A 297 5.38 -2.69 -6.99
N PHE A 298 5.01 -1.97 -8.05
CA PHE A 298 5.36 -2.38 -9.40
C PHE A 298 6.86 -2.17 -9.68
N SER A 299 7.38 -2.85 -10.69
CA SER A 299 8.73 -2.64 -11.23
C SER A 299 8.70 -2.52 -12.75
N THR A 300 9.78 -1.97 -13.32
CA THR A 300 9.93 -1.78 -14.77
C THR A 300 11.24 -2.40 -15.24
N GLU A 301 11.45 -2.48 -16.55
CA GLU A 301 12.71 -2.96 -17.12
C GLU A 301 13.93 -2.14 -16.67
N LEU A 302 13.74 -0.84 -16.41
CA LEU A 302 14.79 0.06 -15.96
C LEU A 302 15.12 -0.10 -14.47
N ASN A 303 14.18 -0.64 -13.70
CA ASN A 303 14.34 -0.84 -12.26
C ASN A 303 13.57 -2.11 -11.86
N PRO A 304 14.08 -3.31 -12.19
CA PRO A 304 13.40 -4.57 -11.87
C PRO A 304 13.64 -4.97 -10.42
N TYR A 305 12.84 -5.94 -9.94
CA TYR A 305 13.19 -6.68 -8.73
C TYR A 305 14.33 -7.64 -9.03
N VAL A 306 15.21 -7.87 -8.07
CA VAL A 306 16.26 -8.88 -8.10
C VAL A 306 15.93 -9.93 -7.05
N ALA A 307 15.47 -11.09 -7.50
CA ALA A 307 15.26 -12.24 -6.65
C ALA A 307 16.54 -13.07 -6.57
N ALA A 308 16.93 -13.51 -5.38
CA ALA A 308 18.10 -14.33 -5.15
C ALA A 308 17.86 -15.42 -4.11
N LEU A 309 18.29 -16.65 -4.41
CA LEU A 309 18.41 -17.71 -3.42
C LEU A 309 19.66 -17.48 -2.57
N LEU A 310 19.54 -17.54 -1.24
CA LEU A 310 20.71 -17.38 -0.37
C LEU A 310 21.67 -18.58 -0.47
N PRO A 311 23.00 -18.34 -0.37
CA PRO A 311 23.99 -19.41 -0.44
C PRO A 311 23.93 -20.34 0.79
N GLY A 312 24.50 -21.55 0.66
CA GLY A 312 24.67 -22.48 1.78
C GLY A 312 23.43 -23.28 2.15
N GLN A 313 22.43 -23.34 1.27
CA GLN A 313 21.15 -24.02 1.50
C GLN A 313 21.01 -25.34 0.74
N GLY A 314 22.14 -25.97 0.39
CA GLY A 314 22.16 -27.24 -0.35
C GLY A 314 21.93 -27.13 -1.85
N TYR A 315 21.99 -25.91 -2.40
CA TYR A 315 21.85 -25.58 -3.82
C TYR A 315 22.84 -24.48 -4.22
N GLU A 316 23.19 -24.41 -5.51
CA GLU A 316 24.00 -23.33 -6.06
C GLU A 316 23.25 -21.99 -5.96
N PRO A 317 23.93 -20.86 -5.67
CA PRO A 317 23.28 -19.55 -5.66
C PRO A 317 22.68 -19.21 -7.02
N ALA A 318 21.41 -18.80 -7.02
CA ALA A 318 20.68 -18.39 -8.22
C ALA A 318 20.11 -16.98 -8.04
N SER A 319 20.01 -16.22 -9.13
CA SER A 319 19.36 -14.91 -9.12
C SER A 319 18.70 -14.59 -10.47
N MET A 320 17.63 -13.81 -10.45
CA MET A 320 16.95 -13.34 -11.66
C MET A 320 16.34 -11.96 -11.47
N ASN A 321 16.21 -11.23 -12.58
CA ASN A 321 15.44 -9.99 -12.61
C ASN A 321 13.96 -10.31 -12.84
N VAL A 322 13.08 -9.67 -12.09
CA VAL A 322 11.62 -9.82 -12.19
C VAL A 322 10.98 -8.47 -12.44
N ILE A 323 10.26 -8.38 -13.56
CA ILE A 323 9.41 -7.24 -13.89
C ILE A 323 8.02 -7.54 -13.34
N LEU A 324 7.53 -6.70 -12.44
CA LEU A 324 6.27 -6.90 -11.75
C LEU A 324 5.27 -5.80 -12.15
N PRO A 325 4.26 -6.11 -12.96
CA PRO A 325 3.20 -5.15 -13.28
C PRO A 325 2.37 -4.79 -12.04
N PRO A 326 1.77 -3.58 -12.00
CA PRO A 326 0.89 -3.17 -10.89
C PRO A 326 -0.39 -4.02 -10.83
N ASN A 327 -0.99 -4.18 -9.65
CA ASN A 327 -2.24 -4.93 -9.43
C ASN A 327 -2.21 -6.39 -9.93
N THR A 328 -1.09 -7.09 -9.82
CA THR A 328 -0.98 -8.48 -10.31
C THR A 328 -0.49 -9.44 -9.25
N THR A 329 -0.85 -10.72 -9.41
CA THR A 329 -0.11 -11.82 -8.80
C THR A 329 0.74 -12.46 -9.89
N LEU A 330 2.05 -12.23 -9.87
CA LEU A 330 2.98 -12.78 -10.83
C LEU A 330 3.56 -14.09 -10.30
N TYR A 331 3.42 -15.16 -11.09
CA TYR A 331 4.09 -16.44 -10.85
C TYR A 331 5.28 -16.56 -11.78
N THR A 332 6.45 -16.88 -11.24
CA THR A 332 7.67 -17.08 -12.02
C THR A 332 8.51 -18.20 -11.43
N ASP A 333 9.24 -18.89 -12.29
CA ASP A 333 10.14 -19.97 -11.90
C ASP A 333 11.57 -19.46 -11.80
N MET A 334 12.29 -19.84 -10.75
CA MET A 334 13.73 -19.68 -10.64
C MET A 334 14.36 -21.07 -10.73
N ILE A 335 15.20 -21.26 -11.76
CA ILE A 335 15.99 -22.47 -11.92
C ILE A 335 17.15 -22.43 -10.92
N VAL A 336 17.28 -23.51 -10.16
CA VAL A 336 18.31 -23.66 -9.14
C VAL A 336 18.96 -25.04 -9.29
N ASP A 337 20.28 -25.05 -9.40
CA ASP A 337 21.05 -26.27 -9.59
C ASP A 337 21.46 -26.90 -8.25
N ALA A 338 21.49 -28.23 -8.20
CA ALA A 338 22.12 -28.97 -7.11
C ALA A 338 23.64 -28.68 -7.08
N PRO A 339 24.28 -28.71 -5.89
CA PRO A 339 25.69 -28.39 -5.76
C PRO A 339 26.54 -29.37 -6.56
N THR A 340 27.46 -28.83 -7.36
CA THR A 340 28.36 -29.66 -8.17
C THR A 340 29.35 -30.42 -7.27
N THR A 341 29.08 -31.71 -7.02
CA THR A 341 30.06 -32.59 -6.37
C THR A 341 31.06 -33.09 -7.40
N THR A 342 32.30 -32.60 -7.33
CA THR A 342 33.40 -33.21 -8.10
C THR A 342 33.90 -34.41 -7.32
N THR A 343 33.40 -35.60 -7.62
CA THR A 343 34.03 -36.84 -7.14
C THR A 343 35.31 -37.06 -7.94
N THR A 344 36.46 -36.63 -7.41
CA THR A 344 37.74 -37.16 -7.86
C THR A 344 37.86 -38.58 -7.34
N THR A 345 37.43 -39.55 -8.14
CA THR A 345 37.75 -40.95 -7.92
C THR A 345 39.27 -41.09 -8.07
N ALA A 346 39.98 -41.42 -6.99
CA ALA A 346 41.41 -41.70 -7.08
C ALA A 346 41.62 -42.87 -8.06
N ALA A 347 42.39 -42.63 -9.12
CA ALA A 347 42.78 -43.67 -10.05
C ALA A 347 43.57 -44.74 -9.29
N THR A 348 42.99 -45.94 -9.18
CA THR A 348 43.72 -47.10 -8.68
C THR A 348 44.46 -47.69 -9.88
N THR A 349 45.78 -47.53 -9.92
CA THR A 349 46.61 -48.14 -10.97
C THR A 349 46.75 -49.63 -10.67
N THR A 350 46.06 -50.48 -11.41
CA THR A 350 46.43 -51.90 -11.55
C THR A 350 46.85 -52.12 -12.99
N THR A 351 48.15 -52.32 -13.19
CA THR A 351 48.72 -52.62 -14.50
C THR A 351 48.46 -54.08 -14.85
N THR A 352 47.64 -54.38 -15.86
CA THR A 352 47.87 -55.51 -16.79
C THR A 352 47.11 -55.30 -18.10
N GLY A 353 47.84 -55.21 -19.21
CA GLY A 353 47.46 -55.77 -20.52
C GLY A 353 46.32 -55.14 -21.35
N TYR A 354 46.71 -54.39 -22.40
CA TYR A 354 46.08 -54.24 -23.72
C TYR A 354 44.59 -53.83 -23.85
N THR A 355 44.36 -52.56 -24.24
CA THR A 355 43.75 -52.15 -25.53
C THR A 355 43.58 -50.62 -25.54
N THR A 356 44.08 -49.96 -26.58
CA THR A 356 43.97 -48.52 -26.74
C THR A 356 42.68 -48.19 -27.48
N THR A 357 41.69 -47.64 -26.79
CA THR A 357 40.53 -46.98 -27.41
C THR A 357 40.65 -45.48 -27.15
N THR A 358 40.88 -44.71 -28.21
CA THR A 358 41.01 -43.25 -28.13
C THR A 358 39.62 -42.62 -27.97
N GLY A 359 39.20 -42.37 -26.73
CA GLY A 359 38.06 -41.51 -26.42
C GLY A 359 38.51 -40.05 -26.39
N ALA A 360 37.96 -39.22 -27.27
CA ALA A 360 38.14 -37.77 -27.20
C ALA A 360 37.45 -37.24 -25.94
N TRP A 361 38.24 -36.74 -24.98
CA TRP A 361 37.72 -36.02 -23.83
C TRP A 361 37.52 -34.56 -24.21
N THR A 362 36.27 -34.11 -24.18
CA THR A 362 35.98 -32.68 -24.06
C THR A 362 36.17 -32.29 -22.59
N THR A 363 37.37 -31.80 -22.27
CA THR A 363 37.61 -31.13 -20.99
C THR A 363 36.81 -29.83 -20.97
N THR A 364 35.61 -29.85 -20.38
CA THR A 364 34.90 -28.61 -20.05
C THR A 364 35.45 -28.12 -18.72
N THR A 365 36.51 -27.31 -18.79
CA THR A 365 37.01 -26.59 -17.62
C THR A 365 35.96 -25.58 -17.20
N ARG A 366 35.06 -25.94 -16.27
CA ARG A 366 34.15 -24.95 -15.67
C ARG A 366 34.98 -23.94 -14.88
N GLN A 367 34.95 -22.71 -15.34
CA GLN A 367 35.68 -21.60 -14.77
C GLN A 367 35.04 -21.25 -13.42
N ARG A 368 35.81 -21.29 -12.32
CA ARG A 368 35.32 -20.90 -10.99
C ARG A 368 34.84 -19.45 -11.04
N THR A 369 33.77 -19.11 -10.34
CA THR A 369 33.20 -17.74 -10.32
C THR A 369 33.01 -17.22 -8.90
N GLY A 370 33.12 -15.90 -8.71
CA GLY A 370 32.92 -15.18 -7.45
C GLY A 370 32.02 -13.95 -7.63
N SER A 371 31.96 -13.11 -6.59
CA SER A 371 31.16 -11.88 -6.60
C SER A 371 31.94 -10.70 -6.05
N LEU A 372 31.52 -9.49 -6.43
CA LEU A 372 32.09 -8.24 -5.96
C LEU A 372 30.97 -7.27 -5.57
N LEU A 373 30.88 -6.93 -4.28
CA LEU A 373 30.05 -5.83 -3.79
C LEU A 373 30.89 -4.56 -3.71
N VAL A 374 30.46 -3.51 -4.41
CA VAL A 374 31.12 -2.21 -4.44
C VAL A 374 30.27 -1.20 -3.69
N THR A 375 30.86 -0.47 -2.73
CA THR A 375 30.24 0.68 -2.06
C THR A 375 31.01 1.95 -2.42
N VAL A 376 30.31 3.02 -2.78
CA VAL A 376 30.91 4.29 -3.19
C VAL A 376 30.55 5.40 -2.21
N TYR A 377 31.57 6.10 -1.73
CA TYR A 377 31.46 7.22 -0.81
C TYR A 377 31.99 8.52 -1.42
N ARG A 378 31.53 9.65 -0.90
CA ARG A 378 32.18 10.94 -1.10
C ARG A 378 33.45 11.01 -0.26
N GLN A 379 34.56 11.42 -0.85
CA GLN A 379 35.82 11.60 -0.13
C GLN A 379 35.68 12.74 0.90
N GLY A 380 36.09 12.47 2.14
CA GLY A 380 36.02 13.43 3.24
C GLY A 380 34.68 13.47 3.98
N SER A 381 33.69 12.67 3.58
CA SER A 381 32.46 12.43 4.35
C SER A 381 32.09 10.95 4.36
N ASN A 382 31.11 10.56 5.17
CA ASN A 382 30.53 9.21 5.15
C ASN A 382 29.32 9.12 4.20
N ASP A 383 29.15 10.11 3.31
CA ASP A 383 28.01 10.16 2.40
C ASP A 383 28.17 9.12 1.31
N ARG A 384 27.16 8.25 1.16
CA ARG A 384 27.13 7.24 0.11
C ARG A 384 26.59 7.84 -1.17
N LEU A 385 27.22 7.53 -2.30
CA LEU A 385 26.89 8.14 -3.59
C LEU A 385 26.00 7.22 -4.42
N ARG A 386 24.74 7.65 -4.62
CA ARG A 386 23.75 6.99 -5.50
C ARG A 386 24.02 7.31 -6.97
N ASP A 387 23.62 6.39 -7.85
CA ASP A 387 23.66 6.50 -9.31
C ASP A 387 25.07 6.79 -9.87
N VAL A 388 26.07 6.25 -9.18
CA VAL A 388 27.45 6.27 -9.63
C VAL A 388 27.71 5.02 -10.46
N ARG A 389 28.20 5.23 -11.67
CA ARG A 389 28.55 4.17 -12.61
C ARG A 389 29.83 3.48 -12.19
N VAL A 390 29.76 2.19 -11.91
CA VAL A 390 30.88 1.29 -11.63
C VAL A 390 31.05 0.35 -12.82
N THR A 391 32.27 0.24 -13.33
CA THR A 391 32.64 -0.64 -14.43
C THR A 391 33.69 -1.64 -13.94
N LEU A 392 33.47 -2.92 -14.23
CA LEU A 392 34.43 -3.99 -13.99
C LEU A 392 34.90 -4.56 -15.33
N SER A 393 36.21 -4.52 -15.58
CA SER A 393 36.80 -4.84 -16.87
C SER A 393 36.38 -6.22 -17.38
N GLY A 394 35.82 -6.32 -18.59
CA GLY A 394 35.42 -7.61 -19.16
C GLY A 394 34.22 -8.29 -18.51
N ILE A 395 33.56 -7.64 -17.53
CA ILE A 395 32.29 -8.11 -16.93
C ILE A 395 31.13 -7.20 -17.31
N GLY A 396 31.28 -5.88 -17.15
CA GLY A 396 30.22 -4.94 -17.50
C GLY A 396 30.17 -3.73 -16.60
N THR A 397 29.05 -3.01 -16.66
CA THR A 397 28.84 -1.74 -15.95
C THR A 397 27.52 -1.80 -15.17
N GLN A 398 27.52 -1.25 -13.96
CA GLN A 398 26.33 -1.08 -13.13
C GLN A 398 26.34 0.28 -12.44
N ASN A 399 25.18 0.74 -11.97
CA ASN A 399 25.07 1.96 -11.17
C ASN A 399 24.82 1.64 -9.70
N THR A 400 25.33 2.48 -8.80
CA THR A 400 25.06 2.35 -7.37
C THR A 400 23.61 2.68 -7.01
N ASN A 401 23.03 1.90 -6.10
CA ASN A 401 21.70 2.11 -5.54
C ASN A 401 21.66 3.28 -4.53
N SER A 402 20.52 3.49 -3.85
CA SER A 402 20.35 4.54 -2.82
C SER A 402 21.27 4.41 -1.62
N TRP A 403 21.87 3.23 -1.41
CA TRP A 403 22.89 2.98 -0.39
C TRP A 403 24.31 3.14 -0.93
N GLY A 404 24.48 3.72 -2.12
CA GLY A 404 25.77 3.84 -2.79
C GLY A 404 26.42 2.50 -3.12
N GLN A 405 25.62 1.44 -3.33
CA GLN A 405 26.12 0.08 -3.54
C GLN A 405 25.73 -0.51 -4.89
N THR A 406 26.59 -1.34 -5.46
CA THR A 406 26.31 -2.17 -6.65
C THR A 406 27.05 -3.50 -6.55
N SER A 407 26.57 -4.56 -7.19
CA SER A 407 27.16 -5.89 -7.10
C SER A 407 27.33 -6.56 -8.47
N PHE A 408 28.50 -7.13 -8.70
CA PHE A 408 28.80 -7.98 -9.84
C PHE A 408 28.82 -9.44 -9.38
N ASN A 409 27.99 -10.28 -10.00
CA ASN A 409 27.86 -11.69 -9.65
C ASN A 409 28.36 -12.58 -10.80
N ASN A 410 28.68 -13.84 -10.49
CA ASN A 410 29.15 -14.83 -11.46
C ASN A 410 30.41 -14.41 -12.23
N ILE A 411 31.29 -13.64 -11.58
CA ILE A 411 32.54 -13.17 -12.16
C ILE A 411 33.55 -14.32 -12.17
N PRO A 412 34.12 -14.72 -13.31
CA PRO A 412 35.19 -15.70 -13.31
C PRO A 412 36.34 -15.38 -12.36
N TYR A 413 36.99 -16.40 -11.81
CA TYR A 413 38.16 -16.20 -10.99
C TYR A 413 39.27 -15.64 -11.86
N GLY A 414 39.83 -14.52 -11.43
CA GLY A 414 40.74 -13.75 -12.26
C GLY A 414 41.04 -12.38 -11.67
N THR A 415 41.86 -11.65 -12.39
CA THR A 415 42.25 -10.29 -12.03
C THR A 415 41.53 -9.31 -12.94
N TYR A 416 40.89 -8.33 -12.33
CA TYR A 416 40.02 -7.35 -12.98
C TYR A 416 40.47 -5.94 -12.60
N THR A 417 40.08 -4.94 -13.39
CA THR A 417 40.19 -3.53 -13.00
C THR A 417 38.81 -2.93 -12.79
N ILE A 418 38.67 -2.15 -11.71
CA ILE A 418 37.45 -1.41 -11.39
C ILE A 418 37.61 0.07 -11.74
N SER A 419 36.63 0.64 -12.43
CA SER A 419 36.52 2.08 -12.72
C SER A 419 35.20 2.61 -12.21
N VAL A 420 35.18 3.84 -11.69
CA VAL A 420 34.00 4.46 -11.09
C VAL A 420 33.82 5.90 -11.60
N ARG A 421 32.63 6.24 -12.11
CA ARG A 421 32.25 7.53 -12.70
C ARG A 421 30.93 8.05 -12.11
N GLY A 422 30.91 9.27 -11.58
CA GLY A 422 29.68 9.99 -11.21
C GLY A 422 29.48 11.25 -12.06
N SER A 423 28.23 11.59 -12.40
CA SER A 423 27.90 12.75 -13.26
C SER A 423 28.33 14.11 -12.68
N TYR A 424 28.45 14.22 -11.35
CA TYR A 424 28.84 15.43 -10.61
C TYR A 424 30.10 15.25 -9.73
N TYR A 425 30.78 14.10 -9.84
CA TYR A 425 31.95 13.73 -9.03
C TYR A 425 33.12 13.38 -9.93
N ASP A 426 34.34 13.56 -9.42
CA ASP A 426 35.54 13.26 -10.18
C ASP A 426 35.73 11.75 -10.40
N TYR A 427 36.59 11.47 -11.36
CA TYR A 427 36.75 10.17 -11.96
C TYR A 427 37.72 9.25 -11.21
N TYR A 428 37.40 7.96 -11.10
CA TYR A 428 38.39 6.92 -10.80
C TYR A 428 38.57 6.00 -12.03
N GLU A 429 39.67 6.16 -12.76
CA GLU A 429 40.19 5.20 -13.75
C GLU A 429 41.69 5.07 -13.61
N TYR A 430 42.16 3.86 -13.87
CA TYR A 430 43.57 3.55 -14.04
C TYR A 430 43.92 3.50 -15.54
N PRO A 431 45.09 4.04 -15.97
CA PRO A 431 46.13 4.69 -15.15
C PRO A 431 45.80 6.13 -14.78
N SER A 432 46.17 6.50 -13.54
CA SER A 432 45.60 7.61 -12.76
C SER A 432 45.94 9.02 -13.24
N SER A 433 44.97 9.92 -13.12
CA SER A 433 45.19 11.37 -12.96
C SER A 433 45.00 11.87 -11.52
N GLY A 434 44.79 10.99 -10.52
CA GLY A 434 45.15 11.27 -9.12
C GLY A 434 44.10 11.82 -8.14
N TYR A 435 42.80 11.54 -8.29
CA TYR A 435 41.78 12.18 -7.43
C TYR A 435 40.76 11.26 -6.69
N GLY A 436 41.02 9.94 -6.61
CA GLY A 436 40.25 8.98 -5.80
C GLY A 436 41.08 7.73 -5.44
N TYR A 437 40.64 6.95 -4.45
CA TYR A 437 41.26 5.66 -4.08
C TYR A 437 40.22 4.59 -3.76
N ALA A 438 40.58 3.32 -3.99
CA ALA A 438 39.76 2.16 -3.66
C ALA A 438 40.40 1.36 -2.51
N VAL A 439 39.57 0.85 -1.61
CA VAL A 439 39.94 -0.10 -0.56
C VAL A 439 39.26 -1.43 -0.90
N ILE A 440 40.05 -2.46 -1.15
CA ILE A 440 39.56 -3.80 -1.52
C ILE A 440 39.97 -4.76 -0.41
N ASP A 441 38.99 -5.45 0.19
CA ASP A 441 39.19 -6.33 1.36
C ASP A 441 40.02 -5.67 2.50
N GLY A 442 39.87 -4.36 2.70
CA GLY A 442 40.56 -3.61 3.75
C GLY A 442 41.95 -3.08 3.39
N TYR A 443 42.45 -3.33 2.17
CA TYR A 443 43.72 -2.78 1.70
C TYR A 443 43.50 -1.69 0.65
N THR A 444 44.21 -0.57 0.80
CA THR A 444 44.22 0.50 -0.22
C THR A 444 44.94 0.00 -1.46
N VAL A 445 44.25 -0.04 -2.59
CA VAL A 445 44.81 -0.45 -3.87
C VAL A 445 44.95 0.78 -4.76
N GLN A 446 46.17 1.08 -5.19
CA GLN A 446 46.46 2.27 -6.00
C GLN A 446 46.12 2.09 -7.48
N ASP A 447 46.10 0.84 -7.97
CA ASP A 447 45.95 0.54 -9.41
C ASP A 447 44.53 0.06 -9.82
N GLY A 448 43.55 0.08 -8.90
CA GLY A 448 42.18 -0.36 -9.18
C GLY A 448 42.05 -1.86 -9.46
N THR A 449 43.09 -2.64 -9.17
CA THR A 449 43.13 -4.09 -9.41
C THR A 449 42.33 -4.85 -8.35
N VAL A 450 41.36 -5.65 -8.79
CA VAL A 450 40.55 -6.54 -7.95
C VAL A 450 40.86 -7.99 -8.33
N VAL A 451 41.29 -8.80 -7.36
CA VAL A 451 41.44 -10.25 -7.55
C VAL A 451 40.18 -10.95 -7.07
N ILE A 452 39.45 -11.56 -7.99
CA ILE A 452 38.26 -12.35 -7.68
C ILE A 452 38.69 -13.80 -7.52
N ASN A 453 38.63 -14.29 -6.29
CA ASN A 453 38.86 -15.69 -5.92
C ASN A 453 37.80 -16.20 -4.93
N GLY A 454 36.65 -15.51 -4.88
CA GLY A 454 35.53 -15.73 -3.96
C GLY A 454 34.62 -14.49 -3.91
N ASN A 455 33.88 -14.33 -2.82
CA ASN A 455 33.10 -13.11 -2.57
C ASN A 455 34.01 -12.00 -2.04
N LYS A 456 33.94 -10.83 -2.67
CA LYS A 456 34.81 -9.68 -2.41
C LYS A 456 34.00 -8.43 -2.11
N THR A 457 34.58 -7.54 -1.32
CA THR A 457 34.03 -6.20 -1.10
C THR A 457 35.05 -5.15 -1.50
N ALA A 458 34.56 -4.10 -2.17
CA ALA A 458 35.34 -2.92 -2.52
C ALA A 458 34.63 -1.67 -2.03
N THR A 459 35.39 -0.75 -1.45
CA THR A 459 34.93 0.58 -1.06
C THR A 459 35.70 1.60 -1.88
N VAL A 460 34.99 2.48 -2.59
CA VAL A 460 35.60 3.50 -3.45
C VAL A 460 35.23 4.89 -2.94
N TYR A 461 36.22 5.77 -2.79
CA TYR A 461 35.99 7.15 -2.37
C TYR A 461 36.20 8.10 -3.56
N LEU A 462 35.16 8.88 -3.90
CA LEU A 462 35.17 9.87 -4.98
C LEU A 462 35.20 11.29 -4.43
N ARG A 463 36.11 12.13 -4.93
CA ARG A 463 36.10 13.56 -4.65
C ARG A 463 35.03 14.27 -5.46
N ARG A 464 34.42 15.31 -4.89
CA ARG A 464 33.52 16.22 -5.63
C ARG A 464 34.35 17.14 -6.53
N ARG A 465 33.90 17.33 -7.78
CA ARG A 465 34.46 18.32 -8.71
C ARG A 465 34.29 19.75 -8.20
#